data_AF-A0A7Y3GGH4-F1
#
_entry.id   AF-A0A7Y3GGH4-F1
#
_cell.length_a   1.000
_cell.length_b   1.000
_cell.length_c   1.000
_cell.angle_alpha   90.00
_cell.angle_beta   90.00
_cell.angle_gamma   90.00
#
_symmetry.space_group_name_H-M   'P 1'
#
loop_
_entity.id
_entity.type
_entity.pdbx_description
1 polymer ?
#
loop_
_entity_poly.entity_id
_entity_poly.type
_entity_poly.pdbx_seq_one_letter_code
_entity_poly.pdbx_strand_id
1 'polypeptide(L)'
;MKPNDPTLDALKEVLADADGAPADVIQAAKDSFTWRTVDAELASLVFDSATDDLATVRGGTVADRQLTYQAGDVEIEVMVSGNHISGQLIPPRVGHVELAAGAELLEARVDELGSFTFPDVPSGPVRLTIRVGDQTIATEWTIV
;
A
#
# COMPACT_ATOMS: atom_id res chain seq x y z
N MET A 1 3.10 40.42 -6.61
CA MET A 1 2.02 40.17 -5.62
C MET A 1 1.08 39.18 -6.29
N LYS A 2 1.18 37.88 -5.97
CA LYS A 2 0.31 36.85 -6.55
C LYS A 2 -1.09 36.96 -5.92
N PRO A 3 -2.19 36.70 -6.65
CA PRO A 3 -3.53 36.70 -6.08
C PRO A 3 -3.69 35.50 -5.16
N ASN A 4 -4.20 35.74 -3.94
CA ASN A 4 -4.60 34.68 -3.02
C ASN A 4 -5.79 33.94 -3.61
N ASP A 5 -5.71 32.62 -3.61
CA ASP A 5 -6.77 31.73 -4.08
C ASP A 5 -7.92 31.77 -3.07
N PRO A 6 -9.08 32.37 -3.42
CA PRO A 6 -10.21 32.54 -2.51
C PRO A 6 -10.76 31.21 -2.01
N THR A 7 -10.52 30.13 -2.74
CA THR A 7 -10.91 28.76 -2.39
C THR A 7 -10.08 28.22 -1.22
N LEU A 8 -8.81 28.61 -1.13
CA LEU A 8 -7.91 28.19 -0.07
C LEU A 8 -8.26 28.87 1.26
N ASP A 9 -8.68 30.14 1.20
CA ASP A 9 -9.04 30.89 2.41
C ASP A 9 -10.39 30.45 2.98
N ALA A 10 -11.37 30.12 2.11
CA ALA A 10 -12.62 29.49 2.55
C ALA A 10 -12.40 28.10 3.18
N LEU A 11 -11.45 27.31 2.65
CA LEU A 11 -11.11 26.00 3.22
C LEU A 11 -10.48 26.12 4.61
N LYS A 12 -9.63 27.14 4.83
CA LYS A 12 -9.02 27.39 6.15
C LYS A 12 -10.06 27.76 7.19
N GLU A 13 -11.07 28.54 6.81
CA GLU A 13 -12.15 28.96 7.72
C GLU A 13 -13.00 27.75 8.16
N VAL A 14 -13.31 26.84 7.23
CA VAL A 14 -14.02 25.58 7.54
C VAL A 14 -13.17 24.63 8.40
N LEU A 15 -11.86 24.53 8.15
CA LEU A 15 -10.96 23.72 8.97
C LEU A 15 -10.73 24.30 10.37
N ALA A 16 -10.84 25.62 10.54
CA ALA A 16 -10.69 26.27 11.83
C ALA A 16 -11.91 26.06 12.75
N ASP A 17 -13.09 25.86 12.16
CA ASP A 17 -14.34 25.57 12.88
C ASP A 17 -14.54 24.07 13.16
N ALA A 18 -13.79 23.21 12.46
CA ALA A 18 -13.72 21.80 12.76
C ALA A 18 -12.93 21.58 14.06
N ASP A 19 -13.62 21.19 15.13
CA ASP A 19 -12.98 20.79 16.37
C ASP A 19 -12.14 19.53 16.11
N GLY A 20 -10.83 19.75 15.91
CA GLY A 20 -9.89 18.70 15.55
C GLY A 20 -9.75 17.66 16.65
N ALA A 21 -9.40 16.42 16.29
CA ALA A 21 -9.13 15.38 17.28
C ALA A 21 -8.08 15.89 18.30
N PRO A 22 -8.30 15.71 19.61
CA PRO A 22 -7.36 16.11 20.65
C PRO A 22 -5.95 15.58 20.36
N ALA A 23 -4.93 16.39 20.66
CA ALA A 23 -3.54 16.09 20.30
C ALA A 23 -3.03 14.77 20.92
N ASP A 24 -3.55 14.40 22.09
CA ASP A 24 -3.31 13.13 22.77
C ASP A 24 -3.95 11.94 22.03
N VAL A 25 -5.13 12.10 21.43
CA VAL A 25 -5.75 11.09 20.57
C VAL A 25 -4.95 10.91 19.27
N ILE A 26 -4.51 12.01 18.66
CA ILE A 26 -3.63 11.96 17.46
C ILE A 26 -2.30 11.29 17.80
N GLN A 27 -1.72 11.61 18.95
CA GLN A 27 -0.46 11.03 19.39
C GLN A 27 -0.63 9.55 19.72
N ALA A 28 -1.69 9.16 20.43
CA ALA A 28 -2.01 7.76 20.70
C ALA A 28 -2.23 6.96 19.39
N ALA A 29 -2.86 7.57 18.39
CA ALA A 29 -3.01 6.96 17.07
C ALA A 29 -1.64 6.78 16.39
N LYS A 30 -0.79 7.82 16.36
CA LYS A 30 0.57 7.75 15.81
C LYS A 30 1.43 6.71 16.52
N ASP A 31 1.34 6.65 17.85
CA ASP A 31 2.08 5.70 18.68
C ASP A 31 1.61 4.28 18.38
N SER A 32 0.28 4.05 18.30
CA SER A 32 -0.29 2.74 17.94
C SER A 32 0.13 2.28 16.54
N PHE A 33 0.15 3.19 15.55
CA PHE A 33 0.65 2.90 14.20
C PHE A 33 2.16 2.64 14.19
N THR A 34 2.93 3.35 15.01
CA THR A 34 4.38 3.13 15.17
C THR A 34 4.63 1.72 15.70
N TRP A 35 4.00 1.34 16.81
CA TRP A 35 4.13 0.01 17.41
C TRP A 35 3.65 -1.11 16.46
N ARG A 36 2.60 -0.88 15.66
CA ARG A 36 2.10 -1.87 14.67
C ARG A 36 3.13 -2.23 13.59
N THR A 37 4.11 -1.36 13.34
CA THR A 37 5.11 -1.54 12.28
C THR A 37 6.55 -1.72 12.77
N VAL A 38 6.81 -1.54 14.07
CA VAL A 38 8.18 -1.61 14.63
C VAL A 38 8.81 -2.99 14.47
N ASP A 39 8.03 -4.06 14.55
CA ASP A 39 8.52 -5.44 14.36
C ASP A 39 8.42 -5.92 12.90
N ALA A 40 7.96 -5.06 11.98
CA ALA A 40 7.81 -5.44 10.57
C ALA A 40 9.11 -5.26 9.80
N GLU A 41 9.59 -6.33 9.18
CA GLU A 41 10.67 -6.26 8.20
C GLU A 41 10.18 -5.52 6.95
N LEU A 42 10.92 -4.50 6.51
CA LEU A 42 10.55 -3.69 5.35
C LEU A 42 11.01 -4.38 4.06
N ALA A 43 10.05 -4.80 3.23
CA ALA A 43 10.32 -5.29 1.89
C ALA A 43 10.56 -4.12 0.94
N SER A 44 11.74 -4.09 0.32
CA SER A 44 12.15 -3.05 -0.62
C SER A 44 11.68 -3.41 -2.03
N LEU A 45 11.21 -2.43 -2.81
CA LEU A 45 10.87 -2.64 -4.21
C LEU A 45 12.16 -2.85 -5.02
N VAL A 46 12.28 -3.99 -5.68
CA VAL A 46 13.46 -4.37 -6.48
C VAL A 46 13.18 -4.41 -7.98
N PHE A 47 11.90 -4.46 -8.38
CA PHE A 47 11.49 -4.40 -9.79
C PHE A 47 10.12 -3.72 -9.93
N ASP A 48 9.98 -2.88 -10.95
CA ASP A 48 8.72 -2.24 -11.33
C ASP A 48 8.62 -2.14 -12.85
N SER A 49 7.67 -2.89 -13.43
CA SER A 49 7.50 -2.92 -14.88
C SER A 49 7.16 -1.55 -15.46
N ALA A 50 6.50 -0.66 -14.71
CA ALA A 50 6.21 0.69 -15.20
C ALA A 50 7.47 1.56 -15.42
N THR A 51 8.56 1.24 -14.71
CA THR A 51 9.85 1.94 -14.84
C THR A 51 10.77 1.24 -15.85
N ASP A 52 10.71 -0.09 -15.92
CA ASP A 52 11.56 -0.90 -16.81
C ASP A 52 11.00 -1.07 -18.24
N ASP A 53 9.68 -0.97 -18.45
CA ASP A 53 9.03 -1.08 -19.77
C ASP A 53 9.11 0.21 -20.63
N LEU A 54 10.27 0.89 -20.64
CA LEU A 54 10.56 1.98 -21.59
C LEU A 54 10.54 1.53 -23.07
N ALA A 55 10.22 0.27 -23.36
CA ALA A 55 10.09 -0.27 -24.71
C ALA A 55 8.76 -1.01 -24.93
N THR A 56 7.79 -0.27 -25.49
CA THR A 56 6.73 -0.79 -26.40
C THR A 56 5.49 -1.43 -25.78
N VAL A 57 4.46 -0.60 -25.49
CA VAL A 57 3.07 -0.96 -25.80
C VAL A 57 2.31 0.26 -26.33
N ARG A 58 2.37 0.49 -27.66
CA ARG A 58 1.36 1.32 -28.35
C ARG A 58 0.08 0.52 -28.48
N GLY A 59 -0.80 0.62 -27.50
CA GLY A 59 -2.14 0.06 -27.60
C GLY A 59 -2.93 0.26 -26.32
N GLY A 60 -3.64 1.39 -26.24
CA GLY A 60 -4.85 1.76 -25.46
C GLY A 60 -5.37 1.03 -24.21
N THR A 61 -4.69 0.02 -23.68
CA THR A 61 -5.07 -0.75 -22.49
C THR A 61 -4.06 -0.42 -21.41
N VAL A 62 -4.52 -0.10 -20.21
CA VAL A 62 -3.66 0.01 -19.02
C VAL A 62 -2.98 -1.36 -18.89
N ALA A 63 -1.69 -1.43 -19.16
CA ALA A 63 -0.94 -2.68 -19.04
C ALA A 63 -0.89 -3.07 -17.55
N ASP A 64 -0.98 -4.37 -17.28
CA ASP A 64 -0.81 -4.89 -15.93
C ASP A 64 0.56 -4.46 -15.40
N ARG A 65 0.59 -3.90 -14.18
CA ARG A 65 1.84 -3.48 -13.56
C ARG A 65 2.34 -4.58 -12.64
N GLN A 66 3.57 -5.02 -12.89
CA GLN A 66 4.25 -6.00 -12.06
C GLN A 66 5.23 -5.29 -11.13
N LEU A 67 5.17 -5.67 -9.85
CA LEU A 67 6.04 -5.17 -8.79
C LEU A 67 6.66 -6.37 -8.07
N THR A 68 7.96 -6.32 -7.81
CA THR A 68 8.63 -7.32 -7.00
C THR A 68 9.28 -6.65 -5.80
N TYR A 69 8.98 -7.16 -4.60
CA TYR A 69 9.57 -6.69 -3.36
C TYR A 69 10.43 -7.78 -2.72
N GLN A 70 11.49 -7.39 -2.02
CA GLN A 70 12.39 -8.30 -1.31
C GLN A 70 12.51 -7.93 0.17
N ALA A 71 12.29 -8.90 1.06
CA ALA A 71 12.57 -8.85 2.49
C ALA A 71 13.30 -10.12 2.92
N GLY A 72 14.60 -10.01 3.24
CA GLY A 72 15.40 -11.16 3.66
C GLY A 72 15.40 -12.27 2.62
N ASP A 73 14.86 -13.44 2.97
CA ASP A 73 14.71 -14.61 2.10
C ASP A 73 13.34 -14.72 1.42
N VAL A 74 12.47 -13.72 1.58
CA VAL A 74 11.13 -13.66 1.00
C VAL A 74 11.07 -12.62 -0.10
N GLU A 75 10.67 -13.09 -1.28
CA GLU A 75 10.26 -12.26 -2.41
C GLU A 75 8.74 -12.21 -2.46
N ILE A 76 8.19 -11.03 -2.76
CA ILE A 76 6.76 -10.79 -2.92
C ILE A 76 6.55 -10.27 -4.33
N GLU A 77 5.97 -11.10 -5.18
CA GLU A 77 5.54 -10.70 -6.52
C GLU A 77 4.11 -10.18 -6.45
N VAL A 78 3.85 -9.02 -7.04
CA VAL A 78 2.55 -8.35 -7.05
C VAL A 78 2.19 -7.97 -8.48
N MET A 79 0.97 -8.31 -8.87
CA MET A 79 0.38 -7.96 -10.16
C MET A 79 -0.84 -7.08 -9.92
N VAL A 80 -0.82 -5.90 -10.54
CA VAL A 80 -1.88 -4.90 -10.46
C VAL A 80 -2.57 -4.82 -11.83
N SER A 81 -3.85 -5.19 -11.85
CA SER A 81 -4.69 -5.26 -13.04
C SER A 81 -5.96 -4.44 -12.84
N GLY A 82 -5.92 -3.16 -13.19
CA GLY A 82 -7.01 -2.24 -12.91
C GLY A 82 -7.23 -2.07 -11.40
N ASN A 83 -8.39 -2.48 -10.89
CA ASN A 83 -8.72 -2.47 -9.46
C ASN A 83 -8.48 -3.83 -8.79
N HIS A 84 -7.81 -4.76 -9.46
CA HIS A 84 -7.49 -6.08 -8.91
C HIS A 84 -6.01 -6.16 -8.56
N ILE A 85 -5.72 -6.61 -7.34
CA ILE A 85 -4.35 -6.93 -6.93
C ILE A 85 -4.27 -8.42 -6.65
N SER A 86 -3.28 -9.07 -7.24
CA SER A 86 -2.89 -10.44 -6.89
C SER A 86 -1.42 -10.47 -6.55
N GLY A 87 -1.00 -11.46 -5.79
CA GLY A 87 0.42 -11.62 -5.49
C GLY A 87 0.76 -12.99 -4.96
N GLN A 88 2.06 -13.24 -4.88
CA GLN A 88 2.63 -14.50 -4.45
C GLN A 88 3.86 -14.28 -3.57
N LEU A 89 3.99 -15.09 -2.53
CA LEU A 89 5.20 -15.22 -1.71
C LEU A 89 6.12 -16.30 -2.26
N ILE A 90 7.40 -15.98 -2.37
CA ILE A 90 8.45 -16.90 -2.76
C ILE A 90 9.56 -16.88 -1.70
N PRO A 91 9.84 -18.00 -1.00
CA PRO A 91 9.16 -19.29 -1.08
C PRO A 91 7.72 -19.23 -0.54
N PRO A 92 6.82 -20.15 -0.96
CA PRO A 92 5.44 -20.22 -0.48
C PRO A 92 5.33 -20.35 1.05
N ARG A 93 4.49 -19.50 1.65
CA ARG A 93 4.19 -19.51 3.09
C ARG A 93 2.71 -19.21 3.31
N VAL A 94 2.05 -20.02 4.14
CA VAL A 94 0.65 -19.76 4.55
C VAL A 94 0.63 -18.65 5.58
N GLY A 95 -0.33 -17.74 5.46
CA GLY A 95 -0.43 -16.60 6.37
C GLY A 95 -1.61 -15.70 6.08
N HIS A 96 -1.47 -14.45 6.51
CA HIS A 96 -2.45 -13.40 6.30
C HIS A 96 -1.77 -12.19 5.66
N VAL A 97 -2.50 -11.50 4.80
CA VAL A 97 -2.06 -10.25 4.19
C VAL A 97 -3.13 -9.18 4.40
N GLU A 98 -2.68 -8.01 4.80
CA GLU A 98 -3.48 -6.81 4.92
C GLU A 98 -3.02 -5.83 3.83
N LEU A 99 -3.97 -5.27 3.08
CA LEU A 99 -3.74 -4.21 2.11
C LEU A 99 -4.34 -2.92 2.66
N ALA A 100 -3.48 -1.97 3.00
CA ALA A 100 -3.91 -0.61 3.31
C ALA A 100 -4.08 0.14 1.99
N ALA A 101 -5.28 0.65 1.69
CA ALA A 101 -5.62 1.41 0.49
C ALA A 101 -6.36 2.70 0.88
N GLY A 102 -5.64 3.80 0.98
CA GLY A 102 -6.19 5.05 1.51
C GLY A 102 -6.69 4.90 2.96
N ALA A 103 -8.01 5.04 3.18
CA ALA A 103 -8.65 4.85 4.47
C ALA A 103 -9.16 3.41 4.71
N GLU A 104 -9.08 2.56 3.68
CA GLU A 104 -9.55 1.18 3.74
C GLU A 104 -8.42 0.23 4.11
N LEU A 105 -8.78 -0.82 4.85
CA LEU A 105 -7.92 -1.95 5.16
C LEU A 105 -8.64 -3.21 4.69
N LEU A 106 -8.09 -3.84 3.66
CA LEU A 106 -8.59 -5.09 3.12
C LEU A 106 -7.74 -6.24 3.67
N GLU A 107 -8.35 -7.39 3.95
CA GLU A 107 -7.66 -8.57 4.46
C GLU A 107 -7.87 -9.76 3.53
N ALA A 108 -6.81 -10.52 3.29
CA ALA A 108 -6.87 -11.78 2.57
C ALA A 108 -5.97 -12.84 3.23
N ARG A 109 -6.24 -14.10 2.90
CA ARG A 109 -5.39 -15.23 3.30
C ARG A 109 -4.31 -15.45 2.23
N VAL A 110 -3.11 -15.77 2.69
CA VAL A 110 -2.08 -16.37 1.83
C VAL A 110 -2.23 -17.89 1.87
N ASP A 111 -2.46 -18.51 0.72
CA ASP A 111 -2.72 -19.95 0.62
C ASP A 111 -1.43 -20.80 0.69
N GLU A 112 -1.58 -22.11 0.50
CA GLU A 112 -0.46 -23.08 0.56
C GLU A 112 0.58 -22.89 -0.56
N LEU A 113 0.18 -22.23 -1.66
CA LEU A 113 1.06 -21.88 -2.77
C LEU A 113 1.68 -20.48 -2.61
N GLY A 114 1.43 -19.82 -1.47
CA GLY A 114 1.89 -18.46 -1.21
C GLY A 114 1.06 -17.40 -1.91
N SER A 115 -0.07 -17.74 -2.51
CA SER A 115 -0.89 -16.84 -3.32
C SER A 115 -1.92 -16.08 -2.48
N PHE A 116 -2.21 -14.85 -2.87
CA PHE A 116 -3.26 -14.01 -2.31
C PHE A 116 -3.88 -13.09 -3.37
N THR A 117 -5.09 -12.59 -3.09
CA THR A 117 -5.80 -11.70 -4.01
C THR A 117 -6.71 -10.74 -3.27
N PHE A 118 -6.84 -9.54 -3.83
CA PHE A 118 -7.74 -8.47 -3.41
C PHE A 118 -8.54 -7.99 -4.63
N PRO A 119 -9.84 -8.32 -4.72
CA PRO A 119 -10.73 -7.69 -5.68
C PRO A 119 -11.10 -6.27 -5.22
N ASP A 120 -11.43 -5.41 -6.18
CA ASP A 120 -12.04 -4.09 -5.95
C ASP A 120 -11.22 -3.14 -5.06
N VAL A 121 -9.91 -3.12 -5.26
CA VAL A 121 -8.97 -2.22 -4.59
C VAL A 121 -9.18 -0.78 -5.05
N PRO A 122 -9.38 0.18 -4.12
CA PRO A 122 -9.41 1.60 -4.45
C PRO A 122 -8.08 2.08 -5.05
N SER A 123 -8.14 2.90 -6.10
CA SER A 123 -6.94 3.54 -6.67
C SER A 123 -6.27 4.49 -5.67
N GLY A 124 -4.94 4.54 -5.69
CA GLY A 124 -4.16 5.42 -4.82
C GLY A 124 -2.98 4.72 -4.15
N PRO A 125 -2.40 5.34 -3.10
CA PRO A 125 -1.32 4.75 -2.35
C PRO A 125 -1.77 3.49 -1.61
N VAL A 126 -1.04 2.40 -1.83
CA VAL A 126 -1.26 1.13 -1.16
C VAL A 126 0.01 0.59 -0.50
N ARG A 127 -0.20 -0.23 0.53
CA ARG A 127 0.86 -0.98 1.23
C ARG A 127 0.36 -2.34 1.64
N LEU A 128 1.16 -3.37 1.41
CA LEU A 128 0.90 -4.73 1.91
C LEU A 128 1.61 -4.95 3.24
N THR A 129 0.94 -5.58 4.19
CA THR A 129 1.51 -6.12 5.43
C THR A 129 1.16 -7.60 5.53
N ILE A 130 2.17 -8.45 5.50
CA ILE A 130 2.07 -9.90 5.42
C ILE A 130 2.55 -10.49 6.74
N ARG A 131 1.74 -11.35 7.34
CA ARG A 131 2.07 -12.10 8.56
C ARG A 131 2.16 -13.58 8.23
N VAL A 132 3.36 -14.14 8.36
CA VAL A 132 3.68 -15.55 8.09
C VAL A 132 4.50 -16.12 9.25
N GLY A 133 3.92 -17.07 9.98
CA GLY A 133 4.51 -17.55 11.23
C GLY A 133 4.71 -16.38 12.23
N ASP A 134 5.93 -16.24 12.73
CA ASP A 134 6.32 -15.14 13.64
C ASP A 134 6.88 -13.91 12.90
N GLN A 135 6.96 -13.95 11.56
CA GLN A 135 7.49 -12.85 10.75
C GLN A 135 6.35 -11.95 10.26
N THR A 136 6.53 -10.64 10.43
CA THR A 136 5.71 -9.61 9.78
C THR A 136 6.57 -8.90 8.75
N ILE A 137 6.11 -8.86 7.50
CA ILE A 137 6.78 -8.19 6.39
C ILE A 137 5.85 -7.10 5.89
N ALA A 138 6.37 -5.90 5.67
CA ALA A 138 5.57 -4.83 5.08
C ALA A 138 6.29 -4.25 3.87
N THR A 139 5.57 -4.02 2.77
CA THR A 139 6.14 -3.34 1.60
C THR A 139 6.32 -1.86 1.89
N GLU A 140 7.08 -1.16 1.05
CA GLU A 140 6.93 0.28 0.93
C GLU A 140 5.56 0.66 0.33
N TRP A 141 5.21 1.94 0.45
CA TRP A 141 4.02 2.49 -0.18
C TRP A 141 4.25 2.64 -1.69
N THR A 142 3.31 2.14 -2.49
CA THR A 142 3.31 2.33 -3.96
C THR A 142 1.97 2.88 -4.41
N ILE A 143 1.92 3.50 -5.59
CA ILE A 143 0.66 3.94 -6.19
C ILE A 143 0.10 2.81 -7.03
N VAL A 144 -1.20 2.53 -6.95
CA VAL A 144 -1.92 1.63 -7.86
C VAL A 144 -3.11 2.33 -8.50
#